data_AF-A0A1H6FC44-F1
#
_entry.id   AF-A0A1H6FC44-F1
#
_cell.length_a   1.000
_cell.length_b   1.000
_cell.length_c   1.000
_cell.angle_alpha   90.00
_cell.angle_beta   90.00
_cell.angle_gamma   90.00
#
_symmetry.space_group_name_H-M   'P 1'
#
loop_
_entity.id
_entity.type
_entity.pdbx_description
1 polymer ?
#
loop_
_entity_poly.entity_id
_entity_poly.type
_entity_poly.pdbx_seq_one_letter_code
_entity_poly.pdbx_strand_id
1 'polypeptide(L)'
;MKKMTFILSLMLYSLSAWAVDEAEYDVTTSILTIPSVKIAESRVYDAQLQLNADGLFSLLSYSDTNPNVFTLSSPAISNGELLSQYQCEEKTNGVESSIPLSWSNVPSGTAALAVTMVHYPNSDDTSQPNAYLLLWGIDASVTEIEHGAADDGPWYLGANKDGNMVSYTSPCSPSTGSHEYTLNIYALSETPGSLPTENSLNVSYDVLMQAIDTVEVLGTASITFDSVTVD
;
A
#
# COMPACT_ATOMS: atom_id res chain seq x y z
N MET A 1 -12.45 -17.75 -28.34
CA MET A 1 -11.27 -16.88 -28.51
C MET A 1 -10.08 -17.76 -28.88
N LYS A 2 -9.44 -17.53 -30.03
CA LYS A 2 -8.20 -18.24 -30.40
C LYS A 2 -7.04 -17.47 -29.76
N LYS A 3 -6.57 -17.92 -28.60
CA LYS A 3 -5.32 -17.46 -28.01
C LYS A 3 -4.17 -18.08 -28.79
N MET A 4 -3.23 -17.28 -29.28
CA MET A 4 -2.05 -17.77 -29.98
C MET A 4 -0.82 -17.35 -29.16
N THR A 5 -0.26 -18.30 -28.41
CA THR A 5 0.94 -18.09 -27.60
C THR A 5 2.16 -18.01 -28.52
N PHE A 6 2.88 -16.89 -28.49
CA PHE A 6 4.14 -16.73 -29.20
C PHE A 6 5.30 -16.75 -28.20
N ILE A 7 6.22 -17.72 -28.37
CA ILE A 7 7.55 -17.62 -27.77
C ILE A 7 8.37 -16.70 -28.68
N LEU A 8 8.40 -15.40 -28.36
CA LEU A 8 9.14 -14.41 -29.14
C LEU A 8 10.62 -14.46 -28.75
N SER A 9 11.42 -15.30 -29.43
CA SER A 9 12.88 -15.24 -29.34
C SER A 9 13.41 -14.18 -30.30
N LEU A 10 13.64 -12.97 -29.81
CA LEU A 10 14.27 -11.89 -30.58
C LEU A 10 15.80 -12.08 -30.52
N MET A 11 16.38 -12.77 -31.50
CA MET A 11 17.82 -12.68 -31.75
C MET A 11 18.11 -11.40 -32.55
N LEU A 12 19.07 -10.58 -32.12
CA LEU A 12 20.17 -9.99 -32.93
C LEU A 12 21.01 -8.97 -32.11
N TYR A 13 22.32 -9.25 -32.04
CA TYR A 13 23.50 -8.37 -31.95
C TYR A 13 23.46 -7.10 -31.07
N SER A 14 23.53 -7.27 -29.75
CA SER A 14 24.56 -6.68 -28.86
C SER A 14 24.05 -6.69 -27.41
N LEU A 15 24.74 -7.44 -26.55
CA LEU A 15 24.73 -7.40 -25.07
C LEU A 15 23.52 -6.74 -24.38
N SER A 16 22.38 -7.41 -24.40
CA SER A 16 21.49 -7.62 -23.24
C SER A 16 20.37 -8.56 -23.70
N ALA A 17 20.25 -9.72 -23.05
CA ALA A 17 19.19 -10.67 -23.37
C ALA A 17 17.88 -10.13 -22.82
N TRP A 18 16.90 -9.88 -23.70
CA TRP A 18 15.55 -9.48 -23.32
C TRP A 18 14.79 -10.76 -22.99
N ALA A 19 14.48 -10.99 -21.71
CA ALA A 19 13.57 -12.04 -21.31
C ALA A 19 12.16 -11.44 -21.19
N VAL A 20 11.24 -11.94 -22.01
CA VAL A 20 9.81 -11.64 -21.90
C VAL A 20 9.17 -12.79 -21.16
N ASP A 21 8.49 -12.50 -20.05
CA ASP A 21 7.52 -13.46 -19.50
C ASP A 21 6.34 -13.49 -20.46
N GLU A 22 6.09 -14.65 -21.07
CA GLU A 22 4.99 -15.01 -21.98
C GLU A 22 4.07 -13.86 -22.45
N ALA A 23 4.18 -13.44 -23.71
CA ALA A 23 3.32 -12.40 -24.29
C ALA A 23 2.05 -12.99 -24.96
N GLU A 24 0.93 -12.27 -24.85
CA GLU A 24 -0.36 -12.67 -25.43
C GLU A 24 -0.80 -11.68 -26.53
N TYR A 25 -1.16 -12.18 -27.72
CA TYR A 25 -1.70 -11.35 -28.80
C TYR A 25 -3.21 -11.58 -28.98
N ASP A 26 -4.01 -10.51 -28.89
CA ASP A 26 -5.42 -10.52 -29.24
C ASP A 26 -5.62 -10.11 -30.70
N VAL A 27 -5.98 -11.09 -31.52
CA VAL A 27 -6.27 -10.93 -32.95
C VAL A 27 -7.47 -10.01 -33.25
N THR A 28 -8.35 -9.76 -32.29
CA THR A 28 -9.56 -8.96 -32.46
C THR A 28 -9.27 -7.48 -32.33
N THR A 29 -8.49 -7.13 -31.31
CA THR A 29 -8.07 -5.74 -31.03
C THR A 29 -6.75 -5.38 -31.70
N SER A 30 -6.04 -6.39 -32.23
CA SER A 30 -4.67 -6.27 -32.76
C SER A 30 -3.68 -5.76 -31.71
N ILE A 31 -3.89 -6.15 -30.45
CA ILE A 31 -3.05 -5.75 -29.31
C ILE A 31 -2.19 -6.93 -28.86
N LEU A 32 -0.89 -6.69 -28.72
CA LEU A 32 0.08 -7.56 -28.06
C LEU A 32 0.27 -7.05 -26.62
N THR A 33 0.00 -7.90 -25.65
CA THR A 33 0.23 -7.66 -24.23
C THR A 33 1.51 -8.34 -23.79
N ILE A 34 2.42 -7.57 -23.21
CA ILE A 34 3.68 -8.06 -22.66
C ILE A 34 3.62 -7.85 -21.14
N PRO A 35 3.43 -8.92 -20.34
CA PRO A 35 3.30 -8.82 -18.87
C PRO A 35 4.52 -8.18 -18.24
N SER A 36 5.71 -8.58 -18.68
CA SER A 36 6.92 -7.84 -18.33
C SER A 36 8.07 -8.08 -19.30
N VAL A 37 8.90 -7.06 -19.47
CA VAL A 37 10.11 -7.10 -20.28
C VAL A 37 11.22 -6.30 -19.60
N LYS A 38 12.42 -6.86 -19.54
CA LYS A 38 13.62 -6.12 -19.10
C LYS A 38 14.16 -5.30 -20.27
N ILE A 39 14.28 -3.99 -20.08
CA ILE A 39 14.80 -3.01 -21.04
C ILE A 39 16.04 -2.36 -20.40
N ALA A 40 17.24 -2.73 -20.87
CA ALA A 40 18.50 -2.35 -20.20
C ALA A 40 18.49 -2.71 -18.71
N GLU A 41 18.65 -1.74 -17.80
CA GLU A 41 18.57 -1.95 -16.34
C GLU A 41 17.16 -1.75 -15.74
N SER A 42 16.18 -1.38 -16.57
CA SER A 42 14.80 -1.15 -16.15
C SER A 42 13.91 -2.35 -16.50
N ARG A 43 12.77 -2.47 -15.81
CA ARG A 43 11.69 -3.39 -16.18
C ARG A 43 10.47 -2.58 -16.53
N VAL A 44 9.82 -2.98 -17.62
CA VAL A 44 8.52 -2.45 -18.05
C VAL A 44 7.49 -3.56 -17.88
N TYR A 45 6.31 -3.20 -17.39
CA TYR A 45 5.20 -4.10 -17.10
C TYR A 45 3.97 -3.74 -17.93
N ASP A 46 3.13 -4.74 -18.21
CA ASP A 46 1.85 -4.63 -18.92
C ASP A 46 1.90 -3.75 -20.18
N ALA A 47 2.98 -3.88 -20.96
CA ALA A 47 3.10 -3.09 -22.18
C ALA A 47 2.07 -3.57 -23.21
N GLN A 48 1.27 -2.62 -23.70
CA GLN A 48 0.27 -2.85 -24.74
C GLN A 48 0.80 -2.27 -26.05
N LEU A 49 1.00 -3.12 -27.05
CA LEU A 49 1.49 -2.75 -28.37
C LEU A 49 0.41 -3.04 -29.41
N GLN A 50 0.00 -2.03 -30.19
CA GLN A 50 -0.97 -2.21 -31.27
C GLN A 50 -0.29 -2.44 -32.61
N LEU A 51 -0.72 -3.45 -33.36
CA LEU A 51 -0.26 -3.70 -34.72
C LEU A 51 -1.00 -2.76 -35.70
N ASN A 52 -0.23 -1.96 -36.43
CA ASN A 52 -0.74 -1.02 -37.42
C ASN A 52 -0.85 -1.66 -38.81
N ALA A 53 -1.54 -1.00 -39.74
CA ALA A 53 -1.77 -1.49 -41.11
C ALA A 53 -0.47 -1.78 -41.89
N ASP A 54 0.62 -1.10 -41.54
CA ASP A 54 1.95 -1.28 -42.13
C ASP A 54 2.72 -2.47 -41.54
N GLY A 55 2.13 -3.23 -40.61
CA GLY A 55 2.76 -4.38 -39.95
C GLY A 55 3.73 -4.00 -38.83
N LEU A 56 3.66 -2.77 -38.33
CA LEU A 56 4.51 -2.27 -37.24
C LEU A 56 3.71 -2.14 -35.95
N PHE A 57 4.36 -2.42 -34.81
CA PHE A 57 3.77 -2.21 -33.49
C PHE A 57 4.00 -0.77 -32.99
N SER A 58 2.96 -0.14 -32.47
CA SER A 58 3.05 1.13 -31.71
C SER A 58 2.68 0.92 -30.25
N LEU A 59 3.44 1.55 -29.35
CA LEU A 59 3.17 1.52 -27.91
C LEU A 59 1.92 2.33 -27.57
N LEU A 60 0.96 1.68 -26.92
CA LEU A 60 -0.26 2.31 -26.40
C LEU A 60 -0.06 2.76 -24.95
N SER A 61 0.37 1.83 -24.10
CA SER A 61 0.57 2.05 -22.67
C SER A 61 1.58 1.06 -22.12
N TYR A 62 2.13 1.39 -20.95
CA TYR A 62 2.97 0.51 -20.15
C TYR A 62 3.01 1.03 -18.71
N SER A 63 3.57 0.22 -17.79
CA SER A 63 3.88 0.63 -16.43
C SER A 63 5.37 0.46 -16.13
N ASP A 64 5.97 1.46 -15.48
CA ASP A 64 7.34 1.37 -14.94
C ASP A 64 7.38 0.66 -13.58
N THR A 65 6.21 0.41 -12.98
CA THR A 65 6.04 -0.33 -11.74
C THR A 65 5.31 -1.64 -11.99
N ASN A 66 5.61 -2.67 -11.21
CA ASN A 66 4.90 -3.94 -11.33
C ASN A 66 3.46 -3.78 -10.84
N PRO A 67 2.44 -3.90 -11.73
CA PRO A 67 1.05 -3.67 -11.38
C PRO A 67 0.47 -4.80 -10.53
N ASN A 68 1.22 -5.88 -10.26
CA ASN A 68 0.82 -6.94 -9.33
C ASN A 68 1.47 -6.78 -7.95
N VAL A 69 2.24 -5.72 -7.74
CA VAL A 69 2.80 -5.43 -6.41
C VAL A 69 1.72 -4.79 -5.56
N PHE A 70 1.48 -5.37 -4.40
CA PHE A 70 0.66 -4.77 -3.36
C PHE A 70 1.31 -3.46 -2.90
N THR A 71 0.59 -2.34 -3.02
CA THR A 71 1.13 -1.01 -2.68
C THR A 71 0.24 -0.30 -1.68
N LEU A 72 0.84 0.60 -0.91
CA LEU A 72 0.18 1.55 -0.02
C LEU A 72 0.64 2.96 -0.40
N SER A 73 -0.25 3.92 -0.34
CA SER A 73 0.01 5.31 -0.68
C SER A 73 -0.91 6.24 0.12
N SER A 74 -0.52 7.51 0.20
CA SER A 74 -1.35 8.56 0.77
C SER A 74 -1.11 9.87 0.03
N PRO A 75 -2.15 10.58 -0.42
CA PRO A 75 -1.99 11.92 -0.97
C PRO A 75 -1.61 12.96 0.09
N ALA A 76 -1.61 12.60 1.37
CA ALA A 76 -1.07 13.43 2.45
C ALA A 76 0.47 13.43 2.48
N ILE A 77 1.13 12.51 1.77
CA ILE A 77 2.58 12.38 1.77
C ILE A 77 3.12 12.82 0.40
N SER A 78 4.04 13.79 0.42
CA SER A 78 4.69 14.31 -0.77
C SER A 78 6.20 14.34 -0.55
N ASN A 79 6.97 13.78 -1.49
CA ASN A 79 8.43 13.69 -1.40
C ASN A 79 8.95 13.05 -0.09
N GLY A 80 8.19 12.11 0.47
CA GLY A 80 8.55 11.45 1.74
C GLY A 80 8.23 12.28 2.99
N GLU A 81 7.49 13.38 2.86
CA GLU A 81 7.09 14.23 4.00
C GLU A 81 5.57 14.34 4.11
N LEU A 82 5.06 14.41 5.34
CA LEU A 82 3.66 14.70 5.63
C LEU A 82 3.35 16.17 5.37
N LEU A 83 2.38 16.44 4.50
CA LEU A 83 1.93 17.79 4.21
C LEU A 83 1.36 18.46 5.48
N SER A 84 1.70 19.74 5.67
CA SER A 84 1.40 20.48 6.91
C SER A 84 -0.08 20.54 7.30
N GLN A 85 -1.00 20.43 6.33
CA GLN A 85 -2.44 20.46 6.59
C GLN A 85 -2.95 19.21 7.32
N TYR A 86 -2.19 18.11 7.31
CA TYR A 86 -2.51 16.86 8.01
C TYR A 86 -1.72 16.68 9.31
N GLN A 87 -0.94 17.68 9.70
CA GLN A 87 -0.24 17.73 10.97
C GLN A 87 -1.10 18.47 12.00
N CYS A 88 -1.03 18.07 13.27
CA CYS A 88 -1.71 18.74 14.37
C CYS A 88 -3.19 19.04 14.08
N GLU A 89 -3.94 18.04 13.61
CA GLU A 89 -5.36 18.17 13.26
C GLU A 89 -6.18 18.69 14.45
N GLU A 90 -7.17 19.55 14.16
CA GLU A 90 -8.08 20.02 15.21
C GLU A 90 -9.00 18.89 15.66
N LYS A 91 -9.15 18.76 16.99
CA LYS A 91 -10.05 17.76 17.56
C LYS A 91 -11.51 18.16 17.41
N THR A 92 -12.29 17.36 16.70
CA THR A 92 -13.75 17.43 16.69
C THR A 92 -14.30 16.30 17.54
N ASN A 93 -15.01 16.63 18.63
CA ASN A 93 -15.50 15.65 19.62
C ASN A 93 -14.39 14.75 20.22
N GLY A 94 -13.16 15.26 20.29
CA GLY A 94 -12.00 14.52 20.82
C GLY A 94 -11.25 13.68 19.79
N VAL A 95 -11.72 13.63 18.54
CA VAL A 95 -11.14 12.86 17.44
C VAL A 95 -10.45 13.79 16.44
N GLU A 96 -9.31 13.36 15.92
CA GLU A 96 -8.54 14.04 14.87
C GLU A 96 -8.78 13.34 13.52
N SER A 97 -8.76 14.09 12.42
CA SER A 97 -8.99 13.50 11.09
C SER A 97 -7.80 12.62 10.67
N SER A 98 -8.05 11.35 10.37
CA SER A 98 -7.02 10.45 9.82
C SER A 98 -6.56 10.90 8.43
N ILE A 99 -5.27 10.74 8.10
CA ILE A 99 -4.82 10.97 6.73
C ILE A 99 -5.54 10.04 5.74
N PRO A 100 -5.78 10.49 4.48
CA PRO A 100 -6.30 9.63 3.44
C PRO A 100 -5.31 8.51 3.10
N LEU A 101 -5.78 7.28 2.96
CA LEU A 101 -4.97 6.12 2.59
C LEU A 101 -5.55 5.47 1.33
N SER A 102 -4.70 4.98 0.44
CA SER A 102 -5.11 4.18 -0.71
C SER A 102 -4.10 3.08 -0.96
N TRP A 103 -4.60 1.90 -1.32
CA TRP A 103 -3.79 0.74 -1.66
C TRP A 103 -4.31 0.07 -2.92
N SER A 104 -3.41 -0.61 -3.62
CA SER A 104 -3.75 -1.32 -4.85
C SER A 104 -3.16 -2.72 -4.85
N ASN A 105 -3.76 -3.61 -5.66
CA ASN A 105 -3.26 -4.96 -5.92
C ASN A 105 -3.20 -5.82 -4.65
N VAL A 106 -4.30 -5.81 -3.89
CA VAL A 106 -4.50 -6.71 -2.75
C VAL A 106 -4.25 -8.16 -3.21
N PRO A 107 -3.35 -8.92 -2.55
CA PRO A 107 -3.03 -10.29 -2.93
C PRO A 107 -4.28 -11.19 -3.01
N SER A 108 -4.30 -12.11 -3.98
CA SER A 108 -5.36 -13.11 -4.08
C SER A 108 -5.42 -13.98 -2.82
N GLY A 109 -6.63 -14.27 -2.34
CA GLY A 109 -6.84 -15.05 -1.11
C GLY A 109 -6.94 -14.19 0.15
N THR A 110 -6.72 -12.87 0.05
CA THR A 110 -6.95 -11.95 1.17
C THR A 110 -8.42 -11.95 1.56
N ALA A 111 -8.69 -12.22 2.82
CA ALA A 111 -10.04 -12.13 3.39
C ALA A 111 -10.20 -10.91 4.30
N ALA A 112 -9.10 -10.39 4.87
CA ALA A 112 -9.10 -9.19 5.68
C ALA A 112 -7.81 -8.40 5.52
N LEU A 113 -7.91 -7.09 5.68
CA LEU A 113 -6.81 -6.15 5.74
C LEU A 113 -6.68 -5.55 7.15
N ALA A 114 -5.45 -5.22 7.53
CA ALA A 114 -5.13 -4.47 8.74
C ALA A 114 -4.15 -3.34 8.42
N VAL A 115 -4.24 -2.21 9.12
CA VAL A 115 -3.39 -1.04 8.92
C VAL A 115 -2.77 -0.60 10.24
N THR A 116 -1.48 -0.28 10.23
CA THR A 116 -0.80 0.37 11.35
C THR A 116 -0.12 1.65 10.90
N MET A 117 -0.13 2.68 11.74
CA MET A 117 0.75 3.84 11.64
C MET A 117 1.54 3.94 12.93
N VAL A 118 2.87 3.94 12.85
CA VAL A 118 3.74 3.95 14.03
C VAL A 118 4.90 4.92 13.90
N HIS A 119 5.40 5.38 15.05
CA HIS A 119 6.67 6.08 15.17
C HIS A 119 7.52 5.41 16.24
N TYR A 120 8.80 5.19 15.96
CA TYR A 120 9.76 4.67 16.91
C TYR A 120 10.50 5.83 17.58
N PRO A 121 10.26 6.10 18.88
CA PRO A 121 10.89 7.23 19.56
C PRO A 121 12.41 7.02 19.75
N ASN A 122 12.88 5.78 19.66
CA ASN A 122 14.29 5.42 19.68
C ASN A 122 14.61 4.60 18.43
N SER A 123 15.49 5.11 17.57
CA SER A 123 15.90 4.41 16.34
C SER A 123 16.60 3.08 16.60
N ASP A 124 17.21 2.91 17.79
CA ASP A 124 17.92 1.68 18.17
C ASP A 124 16.99 0.64 18.84
N ASP A 125 15.73 1.00 19.13
CA ASP A 125 14.74 0.12 19.76
C ASP A 125 13.42 0.10 18.98
N THR A 126 13.27 -0.94 18.16
CA THR A 126 12.05 -1.17 17.37
C THR A 126 11.00 -2.01 18.11
N SER A 127 11.18 -2.28 19.41
CA SER A 127 10.25 -3.11 20.19
C SER A 127 9.08 -2.33 20.80
N GLN A 128 9.18 -1.00 20.89
CA GLN A 128 8.19 -0.15 21.55
C GLN A 128 7.80 1.06 20.69
N PRO A 129 7.07 0.85 19.58
CA PRO A 129 6.54 1.95 18.81
C PRO A 129 5.40 2.67 19.54
N ASN A 130 5.25 3.96 19.25
CA ASN A 130 4.01 4.70 19.48
C ASN A 130 3.06 4.47 18.30
N ALA A 131 1.81 4.07 18.56
CA ALA A 131 0.81 3.81 17.53
C ALA A 131 -0.11 5.01 17.30
N TYR A 132 -0.26 5.44 16.06
CA TYR A 132 -1.07 6.60 15.65
C TYR A 132 -2.34 6.20 14.91
N LEU A 133 -2.36 4.99 14.33
CA LEU A 133 -3.53 4.38 13.70
C LEU A 133 -3.40 2.86 13.83
N LEU A 134 -4.49 2.20 14.23
CA LEU A 134 -4.58 0.74 14.33
C LEU A 134 -5.94 0.28 13.81
N LEU A 135 -5.98 -0.32 12.62
CA LEU A 135 -7.21 -0.81 12.01
C LEU A 135 -7.12 -2.31 11.75
N TRP A 136 -8.24 -3.02 11.88
CA TRP A 136 -8.36 -4.42 11.48
C TRP A 136 -9.76 -4.77 10.99
N GLY A 137 -9.87 -5.92 10.32
CA GLY A 137 -11.13 -6.43 9.80
C GLY A 137 -11.65 -5.66 8.60
N ILE A 138 -10.79 -4.91 7.91
CA ILE A 138 -11.13 -4.21 6.67
C ILE A 138 -11.37 -5.28 5.59
N ASP A 139 -12.51 -5.23 4.92
CA ASP A 139 -12.81 -6.16 3.82
C ASP A 139 -11.81 -6.00 2.67
N ALA A 140 -11.40 -7.11 2.05
CA ALA A 140 -10.39 -7.12 0.98
C ALA A 140 -10.79 -6.31 -0.28
N SER A 141 -12.08 -5.99 -0.46
CA SER A 141 -12.59 -5.14 -1.54
C SER A 141 -12.43 -3.64 -1.29
N VAL A 142 -12.19 -3.22 -0.04
CA VAL A 142 -11.86 -1.82 0.28
C VAL A 142 -10.47 -1.51 -0.28
N THR A 143 -10.33 -0.36 -0.93
CA THR A 143 -9.06 0.08 -1.55
C THR A 143 -8.62 1.48 -1.10
N GLU A 144 -9.43 2.15 -0.29
CA GLU A 144 -9.12 3.47 0.23
C GLU A 144 -9.84 3.74 1.55
N ILE A 145 -9.27 4.66 2.32
CA ILE A 145 -9.88 5.31 3.47
C ILE A 145 -9.75 6.80 3.21
N GLU A 146 -10.88 7.50 3.12
CA GLU A 146 -10.89 8.95 2.91
C GLU A 146 -10.33 9.70 4.12
N HIS A 147 -9.96 10.96 3.92
CA HIS A 147 -9.51 11.84 5.00
C HIS A 147 -10.58 11.92 6.11
N GLY A 148 -10.20 11.65 7.36
CA GLY A 148 -11.11 11.63 8.50
C GLY A 148 -11.99 10.38 8.63
N ALA A 149 -11.95 9.43 7.68
CA ALA A 149 -12.89 8.31 7.64
C ALA A 149 -12.43 7.05 8.38
N ALA A 150 -11.27 7.06 9.05
CA ALA A 150 -10.79 5.89 9.80
C ALA A 150 -11.78 5.40 10.87
N ASP A 151 -12.63 6.29 11.39
CA ASP A 151 -13.60 5.98 12.45
C ASP A 151 -14.99 5.57 11.92
N ASP A 152 -15.24 5.73 10.61
CA ASP A 152 -16.57 5.64 10.00
C ASP A 152 -16.76 4.40 9.10
N GLY A 153 -15.72 3.60 8.88
CA GLY A 153 -15.78 2.48 7.94
C GLY A 153 -16.28 1.15 8.53
N PRO A 154 -16.57 0.16 7.66
CA PRO A 154 -16.97 -1.19 8.07
C PRO A 154 -15.78 -2.04 8.53
N TRP A 155 -15.01 -1.52 9.48
CA TRP A 155 -13.84 -2.13 10.11
C TRP A 155 -13.79 -1.72 11.58
N TYR A 156 -12.71 -2.07 12.27
CA TYR A 156 -12.54 -1.76 13.68
C TYR A 156 -11.25 -1.00 13.94
N LEU A 157 -11.29 -0.13 14.96
CA LEU A 157 -10.22 0.77 15.35
C LEU A 157 -9.73 0.49 16.78
N GLY A 158 -8.42 0.63 16.96
CA GLY A 158 -7.70 0.34 18.20
C GLY A 158 -7.38 1.58 19.03
N ALA A 159 -6.54 1.38 20.04
CA ALA A 159 -6.08 2.46 20.89
C ALA A 159 -5.25 3.50 20.13
N ASN A 160 -5.46 4.77 20.45
CA ASN A 160 -4.64 5.88 19.98
C ASN A 160 -3.25 5.88 20.66
N LYS A 161 -2.41 6.85 20.29
CA LYS A 161 -1.03 6.99 20.79
C LYS A 161 -0.92 7.02 22.31
N ASP A 162 -1.86 7.69 22.97
CA ASP A 162 -1.87 7.86 24.42
C ASP A 162 -2.54 6.68 25.15
N GLY A 163 -3.08 5.71 24.42
CA GLY A 163 -3.77 4.55 24.98
C GLY A 163 -5.06 4.90 25.75
N ASN A 164 -5.65 6.06 25.49
CA ASN A 164 -6.77 6.60 26.28
C ASN A 164 -8.08 6.75 25.50
N MET A 165 -8.03 6.63 24.16
CA MET A 165 -9.19 6.73 23.29
C MET A 165 -9.04 5.77 22.10
N VAL A 166 -10.17 5.34 21.54
CA VAL A 166 -10.21 4.67 20.25
C VAL A 166 -10.33 5.73 19.18
N SER A 167 -9.19 6.12 18.60
CA SER A 167 -9.12 7.19 17.61
C SER A 167 -7.76 7.20 16.90
N TYR A 168 -7.72 7.86 15.75
CA TYR A 168 -6.47 8.31 15.14
C TYR A 168 -5.77 9.39 16.00
N THR A 169 -4.44 9.45 15.93
CA THR A 169 -3.64 10.61 16.40
C THR A 169 -2.83 11.14 15.21
N SER A 170 -2.92 12.44 14.96
CA SER A 170 -2.12 13.15 13.97
C SER A 170 -0.68 13.35 14.47
N PRO A 171 0.33 13.28 13.58
CA PRO A 171 1.66 13.76 13.89
C PRO A 171 1.62 15.23 14.32
N CYS A 172 2.09 15.49 15.54
CA CYS A 172 2.13 16.83 16.10
C CYS A 172 3.31 16.95 17.06
N SER A 173 4.50 17.21 16.51
CA SER A 173 5.70 17.40 17.35
C SER A 173 5.72 18.81 17.92
N PRO A 174 5.82 18.99 19.25
CA PRO A 174 5.84 20.32 19.87
C PRO A 174 7.19 21.03 19.72
N SER A 175 8.21 20.33 19.23
CA SER A 175 9.57 20.85 19.05
C SER A 175 9.97 20.74 17.58
N THR A 176 10.79 21.70 17.16
CA THR A 176 11.46 21.69 15.85
C THR A 176 12.23 20.39 15.67
N GLY A 177 12.09 19.78 14.49
CA GLY A 177 12.70 18.49 14.19
C GLY A 177 11.93 17.70 13.14
N SER A 178 12.49 16.55 12.76
CA SER A 178 11.85 15.56 11.91
C SER A 178 11.63 14.28 12.70
N HIS A 179 10.44 13.70 12.57
CA HIS A 179 10.10 12.39 13.12
C HIS A 179 9.65 11.48 11.99
N GLU A 180 10.30 10.33 11.86
CA GLU A 180 9.96 9.32 10.87
C GLU A 180 8.78 8.47 11.35
N TYR A 181 7.80 8.26 10.48
CA TYR A 181 6.63 7.42 10.69
C TYR A 181 6.59 6.32 9.64
N THR A 182 6.08 5.15 10.04
CA THR A 182 5.84 4.03 9.12
C THR A 182 4.35 3.68 9.12
N LEU A 183 3.75 3.72 7.94
CA LEU A 183 2.45 3.14 7.65
C LEU A 183 2.65 1.75 7.06
N ASN A 184 1.92 0.76 7.58
CA ASN A 184 1.88 -0.59 7.05
C ASN A 184 0.44 -0.98 6.75
N ILE A 185 0.26 -1.76 5.69
CA ILE A 185 -0.96 -2.52 5.44
C ILE A 185 -0.60 -4.00 5.27
N TYR A 186 -1.40 -4.85 5.88
CA TYR A 186 -1.24 -6.30 5.89
C TYR A 186 -2.44 -6.94 5.21
N ALA A 187 -2.18 -7.81 4.24
CA ALA A 187 -3.15 -8.67 3.60
C ALA A 187 -3.16 -10.03 4.30
N LEU A 188 -4.28 -10.37 4.94
CA LEU A 188 -4.40 -11.53 5.81
C LEU A 188 -5.33 -12.58 5.18
N SER A 189 -5.00 -13.87 5.37
CA SER A 189 -5.84 -14.99 4.93
C SER A 189 -7.22 -15.02 5.59
N GLU A 190 -7.33 -14.45 6.79
CA GLU A 190 -8.55 -14.31 7.59
C GLU A 190 -8.40 -13.18 8.62
N THR A 191 -9.51 -12.69 9.17
CA THR A 191 -9.47 -11.82 10.34
C THR A 191 -8.99 -12.63 11.55
N PRO A 192 -7.92 -12.22 12.26
CA PRO A 192 -7.46 -12.92 13.44
C PRO A 192 -8.57 -13.11 14.48
N GLY A 193 -8.83 -14.36 14.88
CA GLY A 193 -9.92 -14.69 15.80
C GLY A 193 -9.72 -14.20 17.25
N SER A 194 -8.52 -13.72 17.59
CA SER A 194 -8.21 -13.10 18.87
C SER A 194 -8.61 -11.62 18.95
N LEU A 195 -8.88 -10.97 17.81
CA LEU A 195 -9.32 -9.58 17.77
C LEU A 195 -10.84 -9.46 17.98
N PRO A 196 -11.31 -8.41 18.66
CA PRO A 196 -12.73 -8.17 18.84
C PRO A 196 -13.39 -7.74 17.53
N THR A 197 -14.70 -8.00 17.41
CA THR A 197 -15.54 -7.49 16.31
C THR A 197 -16.21 -6.17 16.70
N GLU A 198 -15.43 -5.28 17.31
CA GLU A 198 -15.83 -3.94 17.73
C GLU A 198 -14.60 -3.06 17.95
N ASN A 199 -14.78 -1.74 17.85
CA ASN A 199 -13.78 -0.75 18.26
C ASN A 199 -13.35 -0.99 19.71
N SER A 200 -12.05 -0.98 19.99
CA SER A 200 -11.55 -1.40 21.31
C SER A 200 -10.28 -0.70 21.75
N LEU A 201 -10.34 -0.09 22.93
CA LEU A 201 -9.19 0.53 23.60
C LEU A 201 -8.15 -0.52 24.06
N ASN A 202 -8.55 -1.79 24.16
CA ASN A 202 -7.67 -2.87 24.59
C ASN A 202 -6.80 -3.43 23.44
N VAL A 203 -7.06 -3.01 22.19
CA VAL A 203 -6.22 -3.38 21.04
C VAL A 203 -5.13 -2.32 20.90
N SER A 204 -4.01 -2.54 21.58
CA SER A 204 -2.76 -1.81 21.35
C SER A 204 -2.01 -2.35 20.13
N TYR A 205 -0.91 -1.69 19.75
CA TYR A 205 -0.02 -2.19 18.69
C TYR A 205 0.42 -3.63 18.95
N ASP A 206 0.91 -3.93 20.15
CA ASP A 206 1.37 -5.28 20.50
C ASP A 206 0.26 -6.32 20.39
N VAL A 207 -0.96 -5.98 20.80
CA VAL A 207 -2.13 -6.87 20.71
C VAL A 207 -2.48 -7.12 19.25
N LEU A 208 -2.50 -6.07 18.42
CA LEU A 208 -2.78 -6.21 16.99
C LEU A 208 -1.70 -7.04 16.28
N MET A 209 -0.42 -6.79 16.54
CA MET A 209 0.67 -7.52 15.92
C MET A 209 0.69 -8.99 16.36
N GLN A 210 0.51 -9.28 17.65
CA GLN A 210 0.38 -10.65 18.14
C GLN A 210 -0.80 -11.37 17.48
N ALA A 211 -1.91 -10.68 17.22
CA ALA A 211 -3.04 -11.26 16.53
C ALA A 211 -2.73 -11.53 15.04
N ILE A 212 -2.09 -10.58 14.35
CA ILE A 212 -1.63 -10.77 12.96
C ILE A 212 -0.70 -11.99 12.85
N ASP A 213 0.19 -12.20 13.81
CA ASP A 213 1.09 -13.37 13.86
C ASP A 213 0.36 -14.73 14.01
N THR A 214 -0.95 -14.73 14.32
CA THR A 214 -1.73 -15.96 14.41
C THR A 214 -2.33 -16.43 13.08
N VAL A 215 -2.26 -15.61 12.02
CA VAL A 215 -2.82 -15.91 10.70
C VAL A 215 -1.75 -15.77 9.61
N GLU A 216 -2.04 -16.27 8.41
CA GLU A 216 -1.11 -16.14 7.29
C GLU A 216 -1.16 -14.71 6.72
N VAL A 217 0.00 -14.06 6.65
CA VAL A 217 0.18 -12.77 5.96
C VAL A 217 0.53 -13.05 4.50
N LEU A 218 -0.41 -12.77 3.60
CA LEU A 218 -0.30 -12.98 2.15
C LEU A 218 0.48 -11.87 1.45
N GLY A 219 0.57 -10.69 2.08
CA GLY A 219 1.39 -9.59 1.59
C GLY A 219 1.40 -8.41 2.56
N THR A 220 2.44 -7.60 2.43
CA THR A 220 2.60 -6.36 3.19
C THR A 220 3.04 -5.26 2.25
N ALA A 221 2.50 -4.06 2.44
CA ALA A 221 3.01 -2.85 1.82
C ALA A 221 3.23 -1.78 2.90
N SER A 222 4.25 -0.97 2.71
CA SER A 222 4.63 0.06 3.69
C SER A 222 5.05 1.34 3.00
N ILE A 223 4.79 2.46 3.66
CA ILE A 223 5.36 3.76 3.31
C ILE A 223 5.95 4.40 4.56
N THR A 224 7.14 4.96 4.41
CA THR A 224 7.84 5.70 5.45
C THR A 224 7.85 7.18 5.06
N PHE A 225 7.59 8.05 6.01
CA PHE A 225 7.56 9.48 5.79
C PHE A 225 7.92 10.27 7.06
N ASP A 226 8.39 11.48 6.85
CA ASP A 226 8.75 12.41 7.90
C ASP A 226 7.64 13.40 8.20
N SER A 227 7.35 13.64 9.48
CA SER A 227 6.64 14.83 9.91
C SER A 227 7.66 15.86 10.39
N VAL A 228 7.79 16.96 9.64
CA VAL A 228 8.78 18.01 9.92
C VAL A 228 8.08 19.21 10.57
N THR A 229 8.55 19.60 11.75
CA THR A 229 8.19 20.86 12.41
C THR A 229 9.32 21.87 12.18
N VAL A 230 9.00 22.99 11.53
CA VAL A 230 9.93 24.11 11.27
C VAL A 230 9.65 25.28 12.23
N ASP A 231 10.69 26.06 12.53
CA ASP A 231 10.62 27.27 13.39
C ASP A 231 9.75 28.40 12.83
#